data_AF-A0A4Y8C7I9-F1
#
_entry.id   AF-A0A4Y8C7I9-F1
#
_cell.length_a   1.000
_cell.length_b   1.000
_cell.length_c   1.000
_cell.angle_alpha   90.00
_cell.angle_beta   90.00
_cell.angle_gamma   90.00
#
_symmetry.space_group_name_H-M   'P 1'
#
loop_
_entity.id
_entity.type
_entity.pdbx_description
1 polymer ?
#
loop_
_entity_poly.entity_id
_entity_poly.type
_entity_poly.pdbx_seq_one_letter_code
_entity_poly.pdbx_strand_id
1 'polypeptide(L)'
;PSDVKSNKKTQNIVTARRIVIYLARALTALTMPQLANYFEMKDHTAISHNVKKITEMIENDASLKAKIEELKNKILVKSQS
;
A
#
# COMPACT_ATOMS: atom_id res chain seq x y z
N PRO A 1 -13.56 25.15 -11.21
CA PRO A 1 -12.66 24.04 -11.64
C PRO A 1 -11.59 23.61 -10.60
N SER A 2 -11.78 23.92 -9.32
CA SER A 2 -10.82 23.68 -8.23
C SER A 2 -10.97 22.31 -7.54
N ASP A 3 -12.16 21.69 -7.58
CA ASP A 3 -12.44 20.46 -6.81
C ASP A 3 -11.85 19.18 -7.43
N VAL A 4 -11.63 19.16 -8.74
CA VAL A 4 -11.10 18.00 -9.46
C VAL A 4 -9.61 17.74 -9.13
N LYS A 5 -8.85 18.80 -8.82
CA LYS A 5 -7.44 18.68 -8.45
C LYS A 5 -7.26 18.16 -7.02
N SER A 6 -8.16 18.53 -6.10
CA SER A 6 -8.11 18.11 -4.70
C SER A 6 -8.40 16.62 -4.55
N ASN A 7 -9.39 16.09 -5.27
CA ASN A 7 -9.79 14.69 -5.14
C ASN A 7 -8.73 13.70 -5.66
N LYS A 8 -8.05 14.04 -6.77
CA LYS A 8 -6.92 13.24 -7.29
C LYS A 8 -5.75 13.16 -6.31
N LYS A 9 -5.43 14.25 -5.59
CA LYS A 9 -4.39 14.22 -4.56
C LYS A 9 -4.75 13.28 -3.42
N THR A 10 -5.99 13.33 -2.96
CA THR A 10 -6.51 12.40 -1.94
C THR A 10 -6.43 10.95 -2.42
N GLN A 11 -6.82 10.68 -3.66
CA GLN A 11 -6.75 9.33 -4.23
C GLN A 11 -5.31 8.81 -4.35
N ASN A 12 -4.35 9.67 -4.70
CA ASN A 12 -2.93 9.31 -4.76
C ASN A 12 -2.39 8.98 -3.37
N ILE A 13 -2.72 9.77 -2.34
CA ILE A 13 -2.32 9.51 -0.94
C ILE A 13 -2.91 8.19 -0.45
N VAL A 14 -4.19 7.94 -0.72
CA VAL A 14 -4.85 6.68 -0.34
C VAL A 14 -4.20 5.48 -1.05
N THR A 15 -3.89 5.61 -2.34
CA THR A 15 -3.23 4.55 -3.11
C THR A 15 -1.82 4.29 -2.57
N ALA A 16 -1.05 5.33 -2.29
CA ALA A 16 0.28 5.21 -1.69
C ALA A 16 0.22 4.47 -0.34
N ARG A 17 -0.74 4.83 0.53
CA ARG A 17 -0.94 4.14 1.82
C ARG A 17 -1.24 2.65 1.63
N ARG A 18 -2.07 2.29 0.65
CA ARG A 18 -2.37 0.87 0.33
C ARG A 18 -1.12 0.11 -0.11
N ILE A 19 -0.28 0.71 -0.95
CA ILE A 19 0.99 0.11 -1.40
C ILE A 19 1.89 -0.15 -0.20
N VAL A 20 2.03 0.83 0.71
CA VAL A 20 2.86 0.68 1.92
C VAL A 20 2.33 -0.44 2.82
N ILE A 21 1.01 -0.53 3.03
CA ILE A 21 0.40 -1.61 3.82
C ILE A 21 0.66 -2.99 3.19
N TYR A 22 0.52 -3.11 1.86
CA TYR A 22 0.79 -4.35 1.14
C TYR A 22 2.26 -4.77 1.26
N LEU A 23 3.18 -3.84 1.06
CA LEU A 23 4.61 -4.08 1.19
C LEU A 23 4.99 -4.43 2.63
N ALA A 24 4.47 -3.71 3.62
CA ALA A 24 4.72 -4.01 5.03
C ALA A 24 4.27 -5.44 5.38
N ARG A 25 3.11 -5.88 4.89
CA ARG A 25 2.64 -7.26 5.06
C ARG A 25 3.54 -8.29 4.36
N ALA A 26 4.09 -7.96 3.20
CA ALA A 26 4.93 -8.89 2.42
C ALA A 26 6.39 -8.94 2.91
N LEU A 27 6.89 -7.84 3.49
CA LEU A 27 8.28 -7.66 3.88
C LEU A 27 8.52 -7.84 5.39
N THR A 28 7.46 -7.89 6.20
CA THR A 28 7.56 -8.04 7.66
C THR A 28 6.70 -9.20 8.15
N ALA A 29 7.06 -9.76 9.31
CA ALA A 29 6.28 -10.80 9.98
C ALA A 29 5.15 -10.23 10.87
N LEU A 30 4.73 -8.98 10.64
CA LEU A 30 3.69 -8.33 11.44
C LEU A 30 2.30 -8.91 11.15
N THR A 31 1.55 -9.15 12.22
CA THR A 31 0.15 -9.58 12.13
C THR A 31 -0.78 -8.44 11.71
N MET A 32 -2.01 -8.77 11.29
CA MET A 32 -3.01 -7.75 10.90
C MET A 32 -3.31 -6.72 12.00
N PRO A 33 -3.46 -7.12 13.28
CA PRO A 33 -3.64 -6.16 14.37
C PRO A 33 -2.42 -5.26 14.56
N GLN A 34 -1.20 -5.79 14.43
CA GLN A 34 0.03 -5.01 14.59
C GLN A 34 0.19 -3.97 13.48
N LEU A 35 -0.11 -4.35 12.22
CA LEU A 35 -0.15 -3.39 11.12
C LEU A 35 -1.24 -2.33 11.33
N ALA A 36 -2.44 -2.72 11.79
CA ALA A 36 -3.51 -1.77 12.10
C ALA A 36 -3.07 -0.74 13.14
N ASN A 37 -2.41 -1.19 14.20
CA ASN A 37 -1.84 -0.30 15.21
C ASN A 37 -0.75 0.62 14.64
N TYR A 38 0.18 0.08 13.84
CA TYR A 38 1.25 0.85 13.21
C TYR A 38 0.75 1.95 12.26
N PHE A 39 -0.33 1.67 11.53
CA PHE A 39 -0.95 2.62 10.61
C PHE A 39 -2.07 3.45 11.26
N GLU A 40 -2.21 3.40 12.59
CA GLU A 40 -3.24 4.09 13.38
C GLU A 40 -4.67 3.84 12.83
N MET A 41 -4.91 2.63 12.33
CA MET A 41 -6.19 2.20 11.80
C MET A 41 -7.00 1.56 12.92
N LYS A 42 -8.21 2.09 13.17
CA LYS A 42 -9.10 1.62 14.23
C LYS A 42 -9.50 0.16 14.09
N ASP A 43 -9.68 -0.32 12.85
CA ASP A 43 -10.13 -1.68 12.57
C ASP A 43 -9.10 -2.46 11.75
N HIS A 44 -8.73 -3.65 12.22
CA HIS A 44 -7.85 -4.56 11.47
C HIS A 44 -8.47 -4.98 10.12
N THR A 45 -9.79 -4.92 9.99
CA THR A 45 -10.50 -5.13 8.73
C THR A 45 -10.17 -4.04 7.70
N ALA A 46 -9.80 -2.84 8.13
CA ALA A 46 -9.33 -1.78 7.24
C ALA A 46 -8.02 -2.18 6.55
N ILE A 47 -7.11 -2.86 7.25
CA ILE A 47 -5.89 -3.42 6.64
C ILE A 47 -6.27 -4.44 5.57
N SER A 48 -7.15 -5.38 5.90
CA SER A 48 -7.64 -6.39 4.95
C SER A 48 -8.26 -5.76 3.70
N HIS A 49 -9.12 -4.76 3.88
CA HIS A 49 -9.75 -4.05 2.78
C HIS A 49 -8.74 -3.30 1.90
N ASN A 50 -7.74 -2.64 2.50
CA ASN A 50 -6.70 -1.94 1.76
C ASN A 50 -5.79 -2.91 0.97
N VAL A 51 -5.42 -4.04 1.58
CA VAL A 51 -4.66 -5.11 0.92
C VAL A 51 -5.45 -5.69 -0.24
N LYS A 52 -6.73 -6.03 -0.05
CA LYS A 52 -7.59 -6.53 -1.13
C LYS A 52 -7.67 -5.54 -2.29
N LYS A 53 -7.90 -4.25 -1.97
CA LYS A 53 -8.03 -3.20 -2.99
C LYS A 53 -6.77 -3.03 -3.84
N ILE A 54 -5.59 -3.06 -3.23
CA ILE A 54 -4.34 -2.93 -3.98
C ILE A 54 -4.01 -4.20 -4.76
N THR A 55 -4.33 -5.39 -4.24
CA THR A 55 -4.22 -6.64 -5.01
C THR A 55 -5.08 -6.59 -6.27
N GLU A 56 -6.35 -6.18 -6.16
CA GLU A 56 -7.23 -5.98 -7.33
C GLU A 56 -6.63 -4.96 -8.32
N MET A 57 -6.06 -3.86 -7.82
CA MET A 57 -5.42 -2.86 -8.69
C MET A 57 -4.17 -3.42 -9.40
N ILE A 58 -3.37 -4.24 -8.71
CA ILE A 58 -2.17 -4.90 -9.26
C ILE A 58 -2.56 -5.91 -10.35
N GLU A 59 -3.64 -6.65 -10.14
CA GLU A 59 -4.14 -7.62 -11.12
C GLU A 59 -4.64 -6.95 -12.40
N ASN A 60 -5.25 -5.76 -12.26
CA ASN A 60 -5.81 -5.02 -13.38
C ASN A 60 -4.83 -4.03 -14.05
N ASP A 61 -3.68 -3.74 -13.43
CA ASP A 61 -2.70 -2.78 -13.94
C ASP A 61 -1.27 -3.34 -13.85
N ALA A 62 -0.78 -3.84 -14.99
CA ALA A 62 0.58 -4.36 -15.11
C ALA A 62 1.67 -3.29 -14.88
N SER A 63 1.40 -2.01 -15.17
CA SER A 63 2.34 -0.91 -14.89
C SER A 63 2.45 -0.69 -13.38
N LEU A 64 1.33 -0.70 -12.68
CA LEU A 64 1.29 -0.60 -11.22
C LEU A 64 2.02 -1.79 -10.58
N LYS A 65 1.77 -3.00 -11.08
CA LYS A 65 2.48 -4.21 -10.64
C LYS A 65 4.00 -4.06 -10.76
N ALA A 66 4.48 -3.66 -11.93
CA ALA A 66 5.91 -3.47 -12.17
C ALA A 66 6.52 -2.43 -11.22
N LYS A 67 5.84 -1.30 -10.98
CA LYS A 67 6.29 -0.26 -10.03
C LYS A 67 6.36 -0.78 -8.60
N ILE A 68 5.38 -1.57 -8.17
CA ILE A 68 5.35 -2.12 -6.80
C ILE A 68 6.46 -3.16 -6.60
N GLU A 69 6.71 -4.02 -7.60
CA GLU A 69 7.84 -4.96 -7.57
C GLU A 69 9.19 -4.23 -7.56
N GLU A 70 9.34 -3.17 -8.36
CA GLU A 70 10.55 -2.34 -8.34
C GLU A 70 10.77 -1.70 -6.95
N LEU A 71 9.71 -1.14 -6.34
CA LEU A 71 9.77 -0.58 -4.99
C LEU A 71 10.14 -1.63 -3.95
N LYS A 72 9.54 -2.82 -4.03
CA LYS A 72 9.84 -3.95 -3.15
C LYS A 72 11.32 -4.34 -3.25
N ASN A 73 11.85 -4.49 -4.46
CA ASN A 73 13.25 -4.81 -4.69
C ASN A 73 14.18 -3.74 -4.14
N LYS A 74 13.87 -2.45 -4.34
CA LYS A 74 14.65 -1.33 -3.79
C LYS A 74 14.71 -1.34 -2.26
N ILE A 75 13.62 -1.71 -1.59
CA ILE A 75 13.57 -1.79 -0.12
C ILE A 75 14.40 -2.97 0.39
N LEU A 76 14.30 -4.13 -0.26
CA LEU A 76 15.06 -5.33 0.09
C LEU A 76 16.57 -5.13 -0.10
N VAL A 77 16.98 -4.54 -1.23
CA VAL A 77 18.40 -4.27 -1.52
C VAL A 77 18.99 -3.28 -0.51
N LYS A 78 18.22 -2.25 -0.10
CA LYS A 78 18.66 -1.29 0.92
C LYS A 78 18.83 -1.88 2.32
N SER A 79 18.21 -3.01 2.65
CA SER A 79 18.42 -3.67 3.95
C SER A 79 19.71 -4.49 4.02
N GLN A 80 20.45 -4.61 2.91
CA GLN A 80 21.71 -5.36 2.83
C GLN A 80 22.93 -4.46 2.51
N SER A 81 22.77 -3.15 2.58
CA SER A 81 23.85 -2.16 2.38
C SER A 81 24.17 -1.42 3.66
#